data_AF-A0AAD7MDH9-F1
#
_entry.id   AF-A0AAD7MDH9-F1
#
_cell.length_a   1.000
_cell.length_b   1.000
_cell.length_c   1.000
_cell.angle_alpha   90.00
_cell.angle_beta   90.00
_cell.angle_gamma   90.00
#
_symmetry.space_group_name_H-M   'P 1'
#
loop_
_entity.id
_entity.type
_entity.pdbx_description
1 polymer ?
#
loop_
_entity_poly.entity_id
_entity_poly.type
_entity_poly.pdbx_seq_one_letter_code
_entity_poly.pdbx_strand_id
1 'polypeptide(L)'
;IDAEHPPMEAPTTKKCSKPWCKTLLPIDEKKKACAKCRELDSKNQRARKERVKAADTTTTTLGSRKRRRGSLDSADDRPPTRPRTDEYMDGIEIFSDAESFFDALRADFKSGDAVNFRASYPISADPLVSPKERVQMVAAEIWNVSSYRFTVRDNKELASGHRTRYWCSQDEARKKKTKASQDPQIKNRDTVGMKRYPCGSKLVISCRTSRGDADELTVTVDLKHAAEHVSYTD
;
A
#
# COMPACT_ATOMS: atom_id res chain seq x y z
N ILE A 1 36.85 -55.70 19.03
CA ILE A 1 35.43 -55.68 19.49
C ILE A 1 34.74 -54.66 18.61
N ASP A 2 34.31 -55.11 17.43
CA ASP A 2 33.64 -54.27 16.45
C ASP A 2 32.18 -54.09 16.88
N ALA A 3 31.83 -52.86 17.24
CA ALA A 3 30.49 -52.51 17.67
C ALA A 3 29.61 -52.28 16.43
N GLU A 4 28.83 -53.31 16.06
CA GLU A 4 27.77 -53.21 15.06
C GLU A 4 26.79 -52.10 15.46
N HIS A 5 26.73 -51.03 14.67
CA HIS A 5 25.74 -49.97 14.83
C HIS A 5 24.40 -50.44 14.26
N PRO A 6 23.32 -50.42 15.05
CA PRO A 6 22.01 -50.84 14.56
C PRO A 6 21.49 -49.90 13.45
N PRO A 7 20.77 -50.44 12.46
CA PRO A 7 20.22 -49.66 11.36
C PRO A 7 19.22 -48.63 11.88
N MET A 8 19.45 -47.35 11.59
CA MET A 8 18.50 -46.28 11.90
C MET A 8 17.28 -46.39 10.99
N GLU A 9 16.13 -46.73 11.57
CA GLU A 9 14.85 -46.74 10.85
C GLU A 9 14.52 -45.33 10.34
N ALA A 10 14.30 -45.21 9.03
CA ALA A 10 13.95 -43.94 8.42
C ALA A 10 12.61 -43.42 8.97
N PRO A 11 12.47 -42.12 9.22
CA PRO A 11 11.23 -41.54 9.75
C PRO A 11 10.10 -41.81 8.74
N THR A 12 9.01 -42.44 9.18
CA THR A 12 7.86 -42.79 8.33
C THR A 12 6.78 -41.71 8.28
N THR A 13 6.97 -40.62 9.04
CA THR A 13 5.96 -39.56 9.21
C THR A 13 6.56 -38.16 9.10
N LYS A 14 5.73 -37.21 8.67
CA LYS A 14 6.04 -35.78 8.60
C LYS A 14 5.03 -34.95 9.37
N LYS A 15 5.44 -33.81 9.95
CA LYS A 15 4.55 -32.93 10.70
C LYS A 15 3.63 -32.14 9.75
N CYS A 16 2.39 -31.89 10.21
CA CYS A 16 1.48 -30.95 9.56
C CYS A 16 2.14 -29.57 9.41
N SER A 17 1.94 -28.90 8.28
CA SER A 17 2.58 -27.61 7.98
C SER A 17 2.05 -26.42 8.79
N LYS A 18 0.98 -26.60 9.57
CA LYS A 18 0.46 -25.53 10.44
C LYS A 18 1.22 -25.57 11.77
N PRO A 19 1.83 -24.47 12.24
CA PRO A 19 2.78 -24.49 13.36
C PRO A 19 2.15 -24.89 14.70
N TRP A 20 0.83 -24.71 14.84
CA TRP A 20 0.05 -25.09 16.02
C TRP A 20 -0.52 -26.52 15.93
N CYS A 21 -0.37 -27.23 14.81
CA CYS A 21 -0.94 -28.55 14.60
C CYS A 21 0.11 -29.64 14.83
N LYS A 22 -0.13 -30.51 15.82
CA LYS A 22 0.77 -31.63 16.18
C LYS A 22 0.48 -32.93 15.41
N THR A 23 -0.42 -32.92 14.42
CA THR A 23 -0.76 -34.12 13.65
C THR A 23 0.40 -34.55 12.77
N LEU A 24 0.80 -35.82 12.88
CA LEU A 24 1.74 -36.48 11.99
C LEU A 24 1.00 -37.02 10.77
N LEU A 25 1.58 -36.83 9.59
CA LEU A 25 1.09 -37.29 8.30
C LEU A 25 2.02 -38.39 7.79
N PRO A 26 1.52 -39.39 7.07
CA PRO A 26 2.38 -40.30 6.32
C PRO A 26 3.30 -39.52 5.37
N ILE A 27 4.54 -39.96 5.19
CA ILE A 27 5.47 -39.30 4.25
C ILE A 27 4.89 -39.26 2.83
N ASP A 28 4.16 -40.29 2.42
CA ASP A 28 3.56 -40.42 1.09
C ASP A 28 2.36 -39.48 0.85
N GLU A 29 1.83 -38.84 1.90
CA GLU A 29 0.70 -37.93 1.77
C GLU A 29 1.11 -36.68 0.97
N LYS A 30 0.57 -36.50 -0.24
CA LYS A 30 0.89 -35.33 -1.11
C LYS A 30 0.58 -33.97 -0.45
N LYS A 31 -0.30 -33.95 0.55
CA LYS A 31 -0.79 -32.73 1.20
C LYS A 31 0.09 -32.34 2.38
N LYS A 32 0.44 -31.05 2.44
CA LYS A 32 1.27 -30.48 3.52
C LYS A 32 0.51 -30.31 4.84
N ALA A 33 -0.83 -30.27 4.81
CA ALA A 33 -1.68 -30.06 5.98
C ALA A 33 -2.67 -31.22 6.20
N CYS A 34 -2.91 -31.56 7.46
CA CYS A 34 -3.86 -32.60 7.84
C CYS A 34 -5.31 -32.25 7.44
N ALA A 35 -6.18 -33.25 7.37
CA ALA A 35 -7.58 -33.07 6.98
C ALA A 35 -8.30 -32.02 7.84
N LYS A 36 -8.11 -32.05 9.17
CA LYS A 36 -8.70 -31.08 10.10
C LYS A 36 -8.26 -29.64 9.81
N CYS A 37 -6.97 -29.43 9.55
CA CYS A 37 -6.45 -28.10 9.22
C CYS A 37 -6.98 -27.58 7.88
N ARG A 38 -7.15 -28.45 6.88
CA ARG A 38 -7.71 -28.09 5.57
C ARG A 38 -9.18 -27.68 5.65
N GLU A 39 -9.95 -28.38 6.47
CA GLU A 39 -11.36 -28.05 6.71
C GLU A 39 -11.50 -26.70 7.44
N LEU A 40 -10.68 -26.46 8.47
CA LEU A 40 -10.66 -25.20 9.20
C LEU A 40 -10.28 -24.02 8.30
N ASP A 41 -9.27 -24.18 7.44
CA ASP A 41 -8.87 -23.17 6.45
C ASP A 41 -10.03 -22.86 5.49
N SER A 42 -10.72 -23.90 5.00
CA SER A 42 -11.90 -23.77 4.14
C SER A 42 -13.06 -23.02 4.82
N LYS A 43 -13.32 -23.30 6.12
CA LYS A 43 -14.32 -22.60 6.93
C LYS A 43 -13.96 -21.13 7.12
N ASN A 44 -12.70 -20.83 7.45
CA ASN A 44 -12.21 -19.46 7.62
C ASN A 44 -12.29 -18.66 6.31
N GLN A 45 -11.96 -19.27 5.17
CA GLN A 45 -12.10 -18.65 3.85
C GLN A 45 -13.57 -18.33 3.52
N ARG A 46 -14.50 -19.25 3.81
CA ARG A 46 -15.95 -19.01 3.64
C ARG A 46 -16.43 -17.85 4.50
N ALA A 47 -16.10 -17.85 5.80
CA ALA A 47 -16.45 -16.77 6.71
C ALA A 47 -15.86 -15.41 6.28
N ARG A 48 -14.61 -15.38 5.76
CA ARG A 48 -14.01 -14.16 5.20
C ARG A 48 -14.79 -13.65 3.99
N LYS A 49 -15.18 -14.53 3.07
CA LYS A 49 -15.99 -14.17 1.89
C LYS A 49 -17.36 -13.62 2.31
N GLU A 50 -18.00 -14.22 3.31
CA GLU A 50 -19.27 -13.74 3.85
C GLU A 50 -19.15 -12.36 4.50
N ARG A 51 -18.09 -12.10 5.28
CA ARG A 51 -17.81 -10.78 5.86
C ARG A 51 -17.60 -9.71 4.79
N VAL A 52 -16.84 -10.02 3.73
CA VAL A 52 -16.65 -9.09 2.60
C VAL A 52 -17.98 -8.81 1.91
N LYS A 53 -18.79 -9.85 1.63
CA LYS A 53 -20.12 -9.70 1.02
C LYS A 53 -21.07 -8.89 1.91
N ALA A 54 -21.03 -9.08 3.23
CA ALA A 54 -21.85 -8.32 4.17
C ALA A 54 -21.43 -6.85 4.21
N ALA A 55 -20.13 -6.55 4.21
CA ALA A 55 -19.60 -5.18 4.18
C ALA A 55 -19.98 -4.43 2.89
N ASP A 56 -19.94 -5.10 1.73
CA ASP A 56 -20.44 -4.54 0.47
C ASP A 56 -21.95 -4.26 0.53
N THR A 57 -22.71 -5.10 1.24
CA THR A 57 -24.16 -4.92 1.41
C THR A 57 -24.49 -3.72 2.30
N THR A 58 -23.66 -3.41 3.31
CA THR A 58 -23.90 -2.28 4.23
C THR A 58 -23.59 -0.90 3.63
N THR A 59 -22.83 -0.86 2.53
CA THR A 59 -22.44 0.40 1.86
C THR A 59 -23.45 0.82 0.77
N THR A 60 -24.53 0.05 0.56
CA THR A 60 -25.52 0.26 -0.51
C THR A 60 -26.85 0.83 0.01
N THR A 61 -26.82 1.88 0.84
CA THR A 61 -28.01 2.70 1.15
C THR A 61 -27.90 4.16 0.71
N LEU A 62 -26.82 4.53 0.02
CA LEU A 62 -26.74 5.79 -0.73
C LEU A 62 -26.22 5.52 -2.15
N GLY A 63 -27.18 5.30 -3.06
CA GLY A 63 -26.97 5.54 -4.50
C GLY A 63 -26.14 4.51 -5.26
N SER A 64 -26.66 3.29 -5.44
CA SER A 64 -26.21 2.46 -6.57
C SER A 64 -27.36 1.62 -7.11
N ARG A 65 -27.85 2.02 -8.29
CA ARG A 65 -28.82 1.29 -9.12
C ARG A 65 -28.25 -0.10 -9.44
N LYS A 66 -28.69 -1.09 -8.67
CA LYS A 66 -28.43 -2.50 -8.88
C LYS A 66 -29.22 -2.96 -10.11
N ARG A 67 -28.54 -3.15 -11.25
CA ARG A 67 -29.13 -3.72 -12.46
C ARG A 67 -29.68 -5.12 -12.14
N ARG A 68 -31.00 -5.28 -12.28
CA ARG A 68 -31.66 -6.58 -12.34
C ARG A 68 -31.09 -7.34 -13.53
N ARG A 69 -30.55 -8.54 -13.27
CA ARG A 69 -30.18 -9.49 -14.32
C ARG A 69 -31.46 -10.23 -14.72
N GLY A 70 -32.15 -9.69 -15.73
CA GLY A 70 -33.16 -10.42 -16.49
C GLY A 70 -32.44 -11.28 -17.53
N SER A 71 -32.63 -12.58 -17.43
CA SER A 71 -32.30 -13.57 -18.45
C SER A 71 -33.29 -13.41 -19.59
N LEU A 72 -32.82 -13.10 -20.79
CA LEU A 72 -33.35 -13.54 -22.08
C LEU A 72 -32.32 -13.18 -23.16
N ASP A 73 -32.08 -14.15 -24.04
CA ASP A 73 -31.11 -14.17 -25.13
C ASP A 73 -31.05 -12.91 -26.00
N SER A 74 -29.84 -12.36 -26.12
CA SER A 74 -29.41 -11.57 -27.29
C SER A 74 -27.88 -11.57 -27.32
N ALA A 75 -27.34 -12.31 -28.28
CA ALA A 75 -25.91 -12.61 -28.40
C ALA A 75 -25.09 -11.51 -29.10
N ASP A 76 -25.59 -10.27 -29.21
CA ASP A 76 -24.96 -9.26 -30.10
C ASP A 76 -24.95 -7.82 -29.56
N ASP A 77 -24.81 -7.64 -28.24
CA ASP A 77 -24.62 -6.29 -27.68
C ASP A 77 -23.92 -6.30 -26.32
N ARG A 78 -22.73 -6.94 -26.27
CA ARG A 78 -21.85 -6.80 -25.10
C ARG A 78 -21.07 -5.50 -25.31
N PRO A 79 -21.35 -4.41 -24.56
CA PRO A 79 -20.53 -3.20 -24.67
C PRO A 79 -19.08 -3.60 -24.42
N PRO A 80 -18.13 -3.15 -25.27
CA PRO A 80 -16.74 -3.52 -25.13
C PRO A 80 -16.33 -3.26 -23.68
N THR A 81 -15.76 -4.29 -23.06
CA THR A 81 -15.09 -4.14 -21.77
C THR A 81 -14.17 -2.95 -21.94
N ARG A 82 -14.43 -1.85 -21.23
CA ARG A 82 -13.63 -0.64 -21.35
C ARG A 82 -12.18 -1.10 -21.24
N PRO A 83 -11.35 -0.94 -22.30
CA PRO A 83 -9.93 -1.14 -22.12
C PRO A 83 -9.56 -0.25 -20.94
N ARG A 84 -8.80 -0.81 -20.00
CA ARG A 84 -8.18 -0.03 -18.94
C ARG A 84 -7.21 0.89 -19.66
N THR A 85 -7.72 2.01 -20.15
CA THR A 85 -6.96 3.01 -20.87
C THR A 85 -5.91 3.50 -19.88
N ASP A 86 -4.64 3.34 -20.26
CA ASP A 86 -3.50 4.02 -19.64
C ASP A 86 -3.56 5.55 -19.91
N GLU A 87 -4.78 6.14 -19.90
CA GLU A 87 -5.07 7.58 -19.92
C GLU A 87 -4.57 8.30 -18.66
N TYR A 88 -3.85 7.59 -17.78
CA TYR A 88 -3.27 8.11 -16.54
C TYR A 88 -1.83 8.62 -16.71
N MET A 89 -1.33 8.77 -17.94
CA MET A 89 0.01 9.32 -18.21
C MET A 89 0.00 10.75 -18.77
N ASP A 90 -1.19 11.31 -19.04
CA ASP A 90 -1.27 12.68 -19.54
C ASP A 90 -0.76 13.68 -18.46
N GLY A 91 0.22 14.50 -18.84
CA GLY A 91 0.89 15.47 -17.98
C GLY A 91 1.81 14.92 -16.89
N ILE A 92 2.45 13.76 -17.08
CA ILE A 92 3.58 13.33 -16.23
C ILE A 92 4.88 13.74 -16.92
N GLU A 93 5.68 14.58 -16.26
CA GLU A 93 7.02 14.89 -16.72
C GLU A 93 7.98 13.73 -16.40
N ILE A 94 8.80 13.33 -17.37
CA ILE A 94 9.74 12.21 -17.22
C ILE A 94 11.15 12.78 -17.18
N PHE A 95 11.85 12.54 -16.07
CA PHE A 95 13.23 12.91 -15.83
C PHE A 95 14.15 11.71 -16.07
N SER A 96 15.40 11.97 -16.45
CA SER A 96 16.41 10.94 -16.72
C SER A 96 16.89 10.25 -15.44
N ASP A 97 16.88 10.96 -14.32
CA ASP A 97 17.49 10.53 -13.06
C ASP A 97 16.83 11.24 -11.87
N ALA A 98 17.20 10.81 -10.66
CA ALA A 98 16.68 11.38 -9.43
C ALA A 98 17.15 12.83 -9.20
N GLU A 99 18.36 13.19 -9.63
CA GLU A 99 18.96 14.50 -9.36
C GLU A 99 18.17 15.60 -10.09
N SER A 100 17.99 15.46 -11.40
CA SER A 100 17.21 16.36 -12.24
C SER A 100 15.75 16.46 -11.78
N PHE A 101 15.15 15.35 -11.33
CA PHE A 101 13.81 15.33 -10.74
C PHE A 101 13.73 16.18 -9.46
N PHE A 102 14.68 16.03 -8.53
CA PHE A 102 14.66 16.76 -7.27
C PHE A 102 15.07 18.23 -7.44
N ASP A 103 15.87 18.57 -8.43
CA ASP A 103 16.16 19.96 -8.80
C ASP A 103 14.93 20.67 -9.36
N ALA A 104 14.16 20.02 -10.23
CA ALA A 104 12.88 20.55 -10.69
C ALA A 104 11.90 20.74 -9.54
N LEU A 105 11.79 19.75 -8.64
CA LEU A 105 10.96 19.87 -7.44
C LEU A 105 11.38 21.05 -6.54
N ARG A 106 12.69 21.25 -6.33
CA ARG A 106 13.21 22.41 -5.59
C ARG A 106 12.87 23.73 -6.27
N ALA A 107 12.95 23.79 -7.60
CA ALA A 107 12.61 24.98 -8.37
C ALA A 107 11.11 25.32 -8.23
N ASP A 108 10.23 24.31 -8.28
CA ASP A 108 8.79 24.48 -8.09
C ASP A 108 8.44 25.02 -6.70
N PHE A 109 9.08 24.52 -5.64
CA PHE A 109 8.87 25.05 -4.29
C PHE A 109 9.44 26.46 -4.09
N LYS A 110 10.37 26.91 -4.94
CA LYS A 110 10.88 28.28 -4.92
C LYS A 110 10.04 29.26 -5.73
N SER A 111 9.28 28.77 -6.73
CA SER A 111 8.62 29.61 -7.72
C SER A 111 7.22 30.09 -7.30
N GLY A 112 6.55 29.43 -6.37
CA GLY A 112 5.23 29.90 -5.94
C GLY A 112 4.61 29.22 -4.72
N ASP A 113 3.52 29.83 -4.29
CA ASP A 113 2.78 29.50 -3.06
C ASP A 113 2.01 28.17 -3.16
N ALA A 114 1.76 27.70 -4.38
CA ALA A 114 1.06 26.45 -4.67
C ALA A 114 1.87 25.58 -5.62
N VAL A 115 2.17 24.36 -5.18
CA VAL A 115 2.94 23.37 -5.94
C VAL A 115 1.98 22.30 -6.46
N ASN A 116 2.01 22.07 -7.77
CA ASN A 116 1.32 20.97 -8.43
C ASN A 116 2.31 20.24 -9.32
N PHE A 117 3.11 19.40 -8.69
CA PHE A 117 4.23 18.71 -9.31
C PHE A 117 3.86 17.26 -9.60
N ARG A 118 3.98 16.85 -10.86
CA ARG A 118 3.66 15.49 -11.29
C ARG A 118 4.72 14.97 -12.25
N ALA A 119 5.56 14.09 -11.75
CA ALA A 119 6.72 13.64 -12.49
C ALA A 119 7.13 12.20 -12.15
N SER A 120 8.01 11.65 -12.98
CA SER A 120 8.62 10.33 -12.78
C SER A 120 10.07 10.30 -13.21
N TYR A 121 10.85 9.38 -12.65
CA TYR A 121 12.21 9.08 -13.07
C TYR A 121 12.51 7.58 -12.91
N PRO A 122 13.41 7.01 -13.73
CA PRO A 122 13.88 5.65 -13.57
C PRO A 122 14.92 5.54 -12.45
N ILE A 123 14.99 4.37 -11.83
CA ILE A 123 16.00 4.04 -10.83
C ILE A 123 16.31 2.53 -10.89
N SER A 124 17.59 2.18 -10.77
CA SER A 124 18.01 0.79 -10.74
C SER A 124 17.40 0.03 -9.55
N ALA A 125 16.94 -1.19 -9.80
CA ALA A 125 16.51 -2.10 -8.76
C ALA A 125 17.70 -2.45 -7.86
N ASP A 126 17.49 -2.34 -6.55
CA ASP A 126 18.45 -2.78 -5.54
C ASP A 126 17.78 -3.96 -4.80
N PRO A 127 18.36 -5.17 -4.84
CA PRO A 127 17.79 -6.35 -4.20
C PRO A 127 17.68 -6.22 -2.67
N LEU A 128 18.41 -5.29 -2.04
CA LEU A 128 18.36 -5.01 -0.61
C LEU A 128 17.29 -3.99 -0.22
N VAL A 129 16.73 -3.25 -1.19
CA VAL A 129 15.76 -2.18 -0.95
C VAL A 129 14.44 -2.52 -1.60
N SER A 130 13.45 -2.86 -0.77
CA SER A 130 12.10 -3.14 -1.24
C SER A 130 11.45 -1.88 -1.88
N PRO A 131 10.48 -2.05 -2.80
CA PRO A 131 9.74 -0.92 -3.35
C PRO A 131 9.05 -0.05 -2.29
N LYS A 132 8.68 -0.65 -1.14
CA LYS A 132 8.12 0.06 0.00
C LYS A 132 9.16 0.98 0.66
N GLU A 133 10.35 0.47 0.93
CA GLU A 133 11.45 1.26 1.51
C GLU A 133 11.85 2.38 0.57
N ARG A 134 11.90 2.12 -0.74
CA ARG A 134 12.19 3.14 -1.75
C ARG A 134 11.17 4.28 -1.73
N VAL A 135 9.88 3.97 -1.64
CA VAL A 135 8.84 4.99 -1.47
C VAL A 135 9.03 5.79 -0.18
N GLN A 136 9.50 5.17 0.91
CA GLN A 136 9.80 5.87 2.16
C GLN A 136 11.02 6.78 2.05
N MET A 137 12.08 6.35 1.35
CA MET A 137 13.26 7.16 1.08
C MET A 137 12.90 8.40 0.25
N VAL A 138 12.14 8.22 -0.84
CA VAL A 138 11.66 9.33 -1.67
C VAL A 138 10.78 10.29 -0.86
N ALA A 139 9.94 9.77 0.04
CA ALA A 139 9.15 10.63 0.93
C ALA A 139 10.02 11.48 1.88
N ALA A 140 11.13 10.93 2.38
CA ALA A 140 12.07 11.65 3.21
C ALA A 140 12.83 12.73 2.42
N GLU A 141 13.24 12.44 1.18
CA GLU A 141 13.87 13.43 0.31
C GLU A 141 12.91 14.57 -0.08
N ILE A 142 11.64 14.25 -0.39
CA ILE A 142 10.60 15.27 -0.63
C ILE A 142 10.42 16.14 0.61
N TRP A 143 10.45 15.58 1.82
CA TRP A 143 10.41 16.38 3.05
C TRP A 143 11.64 17.29 3.12
N ASN A 144 12.86 16.78 2.92
CA ASN A 144 14.06 17.61 2.96
C ASN A 144 14.02 18.77 1.96
N VAL A 145 13.50 18.53 0.76
CA VAL A 145 13.37 19.56 -0.29
C VAL A 145 12.28 20.58 0.03
N SER A 146 11.12 20.12 0.49
CA SER A 146 9.93 20.97 0.65
C SER A 146 9.81 21.60 2.04
N SER A 147 10.54 21.08 3.03
CA SER A 147 10.36 21.37 4.46
C SER A 147 8.94 21.07 4.99
N TYR A 148 8.10 20.39 4.20
CA TYR A 148 6.76 19.97 4.59
C TYR A 148 6.75 18.53 5.06
N ARG A 149 6.20 18.32 6.25
CA ARG A 149 6.06 16.98 6.83
C ARG A 149 4.77 16.32 6.36
N PHE A 150 4.87 15.11 5.82
CA PHE A 150 3.71 14.34 5.38
C PHE A 150 3.43 13.14 6.30
N THR A 151 2.15 12.85 6.53
CA THR A 151 1.69 11.65 7.24
C THR A 151 1.12 10.63 6.26
N VAL A 152 1.43 9.35 6.47
CA VAL A 152 0.90 8.25 5.66
C VAL A 152 -0.62 8.16 5.83
N ARG A 153 -1.35 8.21 4.72
CA ARG A 153 -2.79 7.93 4.66
C ARG A 153 -3.04 6.45 4.45
N ASP A 154 -2.45 5.92 3.38
CA ASP A 154 -2.59 4.51 3.02
C ASP A 154 -1.36 4.03 2.29
N ASN A 155 -1.10 2.74 2.49
CA ASN A 155 0.05 2.05 1.98
C ASN A 155 -0.42 0.79 1.26
N LYS A 156 -0.28 0.75 -0.07
CA LYS A 156 -0.83 -0.30 -0.92
C LYS A 156 0.28 -1.00 -1.69
N GLU A 157 0.40 -2.30 -1.44
CA GLU A 157 1.16 -3.20 -2.31
C GLU A 157 0.44 -3.32 -3.66
N LEU A 158 1.22 -3.24 -4.74
CA LEU A 158 0.78 -3.41 -6.12
C LEU A 158 1.39 -4.69 -6.68
N ALA A 159 0.78 -5.26 -7.72
CA ALA A 159 1.32 -6.45 -8.38
C ALA A 159 2.75 -6.24 -8.91
N SER A 160 3.10 -5.00 -9.30
CA SER A 160 4.40 -4.63 -9.85
C SER A 160 5.21 -3.70 -8.94
N GLY A 161 4.84 -3.54 -7.66
CA GLY A 161 5.57 -2.65 -6.76
C GLY A 161 4.74 -2.12 -5.61
N HIS A 162 4.83 -0.82 -5.34
CA HIS A 162 4.24 -0.21 -4.14
C HIS A 162 3.71 1.19 -4.40
N ARG A 163 2.67 1.59 -3.66
CA ARG A 163 2.11 2.94 -3.70
C ARG A 163 1.72 3.41 -2.31
N THR A 164 2.17 4.59 -1.95
CA THR A 164 1.80 5.24 -0.69
C THR A 164 1.16 6.59 -0.99
N ARG A 165 0.06 6.88 -0.30
CA ARG A 165 -0.54 8.22 -0.30
C ARG A 165 -0.31 8.85 1.05
N TYR A 166 -0.02 10.14 1.03
CA TYR A 166 0.24 10.95 2.19
C TYR A 166 -0.62 12.21 2.19
N TRP A 167 -0.73 12.80 3.37
CA TRP A 167 -1.34 14.09 3.63
C TRP A 167 -0.37 15.01 4.34
N CYS A 168 -0.45 16.32 4.11
CA CYS A 168 0.31 17.27 4.91
C CYS A 168 -0.06 17.09 6.39
N SER A 169 0.96 17.04 7.24
CA SER A 169 0.76 16.86 8.68
C SER A 169 0.05 18.06 9.28
N GLN A 170 0.17 19.25 8.69
CA GLN A 170 -0.46 20.50 9.13
C GLN A 170 -1.84 20.75 8.49
N ASP A 171 -2.34 19.85 7.64
CA ASP A 171 -3.67 19.99 7.04
C ASP A 171 -4.77 19.93 8.12
N GLU A 172 -5.56 21.02 8.22
CA GLU A 172 -6.65 21.12 9.20
C GLU A 172 -7.77 20.11 8.94
N ALA A 173 -8.06 19.81 7.67
CA ALA A 173 -9.11 18.87 7.28
C ALA A 173 -8.75 17.43 7.63
N ARG A 174 -7.47 17.19 7.99
CA ARG A 174 -6.93 15.90 8.41
C ARG A 174 -6.63 15.83 9.90
N LYS A 175 -7.04 16.83 10.68
CA LYS A 175 -6.92 16.82 12.14
C LYS A 175 -7.64 15.59 12.70
N LYS A 176 -6.87 14.73 13.38
CA LYS A 176 -7.47 13.65 14.17
C LYS A 176 -8.28 14.27 15.30
N LYS A 177 -9.52 13.81 15.48
CA LYS A 177 -10.34 14.22 16.62
C LYS A 177 -9.59 13.82 17.90
N THR A 178 -9.38 14.78 18.78
CA THR A 178 -8.83 14.53 20.11
C THR A 178 -9.81 13.65 20.87
N LYS A 179 -9.36 12.48 21.32
CA LYS A 179 -10.09 11.72 22.32
C LYS A 179 -9.67 12.28 23.67
N ALA A 180 -10.55 13.04 24.32
CA ALA A 180 -10.33 13.44 25.70
C ALA A 180 -10.27 12.16 26.54
N SER A 181 -9.17 11.94 27.26
CA SER A 181 -9.16 10.91 28.27
C SER A 181 -10.01 11.39 29.45
N GLN A 182 -10.84 10.51 29.99
CA GLN A 182 -11.56 10.76 31.25
C GLN A 182 -10.79 10.25 32.48
N ASP A 183 -9.62 9.66 32.28
CA ASP A 183 -8.78 9.16 33.36
C ASP A 183 -8.11 10.34 34.11
N PRO A 184 -8.43 10.56 35.40
CA PRO A 184 -7.88 11.65 36.19
C PRO A 184 -6.38 11.54 36.48
N GLN A 185 -5.75 10.38 36.25
CA GLN A 185 -4.29 10.22 36.39
C GLN A 185 -3.50 10.58 35.12
N ILE A 186 -4.17 10.78 33.99
CA ILE A 186 -3.48 11.14 32.74
C ILE A 186 -3.18 12.63 32.73
N LYS A 187 -1.91 12.98 32.94
CA LYS A 187 -1.40 14.32 32.69
C LYS A 187 -1.61 14.66 31.21
N ASN A 188 -2.56 15.55 30.94
CA ASN A 188 -2.73 16.09 29.59
C ASN A 188 -1.42 16.78 29.18
N ARG A 189 -0.99 16.51 27.95
CA ARG A 189 0.21 17.15 27.40
C ARG A 189 -0.11 18.63 27.16
N ASP A 190 0.61 19.52 27.84
CA ASP A 190 0.55 20.99 27.63
C ASP A 190 1.30 21.45 26.37
N THR A 191 1.78 20.53 25.55
CA THR A 191 2.43 20.87 24.29
C THR A 191 1.41 21.52 23.35
N VAL A 192 1.62 22.80 23.05
CA VAL A 192 0.87 23.54 22.03
C VAL A 192 0.86 22.71 20.75
N GLY A 193 -0.33 22.30 20.31
CA GLY A 193 -0.46 21.49 19.12
C GLY A 193 0.08 22.23 17.90
N MET A 194 0.72 21.50 16.99
CA MET A 194 1.19 22.03 15.71
C MET A 194 0.10 22.84 15.01
N LYS A 195 0.42 24.08 14.61
CA LYS A 195 -0.47 24.98 13.87
C LYS A 195 -0.95 24.32 12.58
N ARG A 196 -2.22 24.55 12.24
CA ARG A 196 -2.91 23.91 11.11
C ARG A 196 -3.29 24.94 10.07
N TYR A 197 -3.40 24.47 8.82
CA TYR A 197 -3.65 25.30 7.66
C TYR A 197 -4.58 24.57 6.68
N PRO A 198 -5.42 25.30 5.92
CA PRO A 198 -6.31 24.75 4.88
C PRO A 198 -5.56 24.42 3.58
N CYS A 199 -4.45 23.70 3.67
CA CYS A 199 -3.57 23.45 2.52
C CYS A 199 -4.06 22.38 1.54
N GLY A 200 -4.95 21.48 2.00
CA GLY A 200 -5.53 20.42 1.15
C GLY A 200 -4.49 19.48 0.52
N SER A 201 -3.28 19.43 1.08
CA SER A 201 -2.13 18.85 0.39
C SER A 201 -2.22 17.34 0.27
N LYS A 202 -1.78 16.84 -0.88
CA LYS A 202 -1.80 15.43 -1.25
C LYS A 202 -0.49 15.08 -1.90
N LEU A 203 0.17 14.07 -1.35
CA LEU A 203 1.35 13.47 -1.96
C LEU A 203 1.05 12.01 -2.26
N VAL A 204 1.35 11.57 -3.47
CA VAL A 204 1.27 10.17 -3.88
C VAL A 204 2.62 9.80 -4.46
N ILE A 205 3.20 8.74 -3.91
CA ILE A 205 4.43 8.16 -4.43
C ILE A 205 4.11 6.73 -4.83
N SER A 206 4.55 6.33 -6.02
CA SER A 206 4.57 4.93 -6.41
C SER A 206 5.91 4.54 -6.98
N CYS A 207 6.36 3.34 -6.63
CA CYS A 207 7.53 2.69 -7.20
C CYS A 207 7.05 1.41 -7.87
N ARG A 208 7.34 1.24 -9.16
CA ARG A 208 6.90 0.05 -9.92
C ARG A 208 8.02 -0.45 -10.82
N THR A 209 8.08 -1.76 -11.04
CA THR A 209 8.94 -2.35 -12.07
C THR A 209 8.53 -1.84 -13.44
N SER A 210 9.52 -1.45 -14.24
CA SER A 210 9.34 -1.00 -15.62
C SER A 210 8.79 -2.13 -16.48
N ARG A 211 8.01 -1.80 -17.53
CA ARG A 211 7.48 -2.83 -18.43
C ARG A 211 8.60 -3.34 -19.32
N GLY A 212 9.11 -4.54 -19.04
CA GLY A 212 10.09 -5.22 -19.89
C GLY A 212 11.49 -5.31 -19.29
N ASP A 213 11.74 -4.63 -18.16
CA ASP A 213 13.00 -4.71 -17.44
C ASP A 213 12.72 -4.93 -15.94
N ALA A 214 13.13 -6.09 -15.43
CA ALA A 214 12.97 -6.44 -14.02
C ALA A 214 13.96 -5.68 -13.12
N ASP A 215 15.06 -5.20 -13.70
CA ASP A 215 16.15 -4.53 -13.01
C ASP A 215 15.98 -3.00 -13.02
N GLU A 216 14.94 -2.48 -13.68
CA GLU A 216 14.58 -1.07 -13.68
C GLU A 216 13.24 -0.81 -12.97
N LEU A 217 13.24 0.18 -12.07
CA LEU A 217 12.05 0.67 -11.38
C LEU A 217 11.74 2.09 -11.85
N THR A 218 10.47 2.42 -11.97
CA THR A 218 10.00 3.80 -12.18
C THR A 218 9.41 4.32 -10.87
N VAL A 219 9.94 5.45 -10.41
CA VAL A 219 9.34 6.24 -9.33
C VAL A 219 8.43 7.29 -9.95
N THR A 220 7.21 7.41 -9.45
CA THR A 220 6.26 8.45 -9.86
C THR A 220 5.76 9.19 -8.63
N VAL A 221 5.79 10.52 -8.71
CA VAL A 221 5.33 11.43 -7.66
C VAL A 221 4.22 12.31 -8.22
N ASP A 222 3.10 12.40 -7.49
CA ASP A 222 2.01 13.35 -7.71
C ASP A 222 1.82 14.12 -6.40
N LEU A 223 2.33 15.34 -6.40
CA LEU A 223 2.35 16.25 -5.27
C LEU A 223 1.48 17.47 -5.57
N LYS A 224 0.51 17.73 -4.70
CA LYS A 224 -0.31 18.93 -4.71
C LYS A 224 -0.26 19.58 -3.35
N HIS A 225 0.06 20.86 -3.30
CA HIS A 225 0.13 21.65 -2.07
C HIS A 225 -0.37 23.06 -2.41
N ALA A 226 -1.53 23.48 -1.88
CA ALA A 226 -2.21 24.68 -2.38
C ALA A 226 -2.04 25.93 -1.52
N ALA A 227 -1.69 25.79 -0.23
CA ALA A 227 -1.55 26.95 0.66
C ALA A 227 -0.14 26.99 1.24
N GLU A 228 0.51 28.14 1.06
CA GLU A 228 1.74 28.47 1.79
C GLU A 228 1.45 28.42 3.29
N HIS A 229 2.28 27.68 4.00
CA HIS A 229 2.31 27.76 5.44
C HIS A 229 3.71 27.52 5.97
N VAL A 230 3.93 28.01 7.19
CA VAL A 230 5.21 27.88 7.88
C VAL A 230 5.58 26.40 7.90
N SER A 231 6.75 26.12 7.33
CA SER A 231 7.36 24.80 7.32
C SER A 231 7.50 24.28 8.76
N TYR A 232 7.39 22.97 8.92
CA TYR A 232 7.52 22.36 10.22
C TYR A 232 9.01 22.26 10.58
N THR A 233 9.44 23.00 11.61
CA THR A 233 10.77 22.87 12.24
C THR A 233 10.62 22.04 13.52
N ASP A 234 11.36 20.93 13.64
CA ASP A 234 11.45 20.14 14.88
C ASP A 234 12.24 20.87 15.97
#